data_AF-A0A1E3LHF9-F1
#
_entry.id   AF-A0A1E3LHF9-F1
#
_cell.length_a   1.000
_cell.length_b   1.000
_cell.length_c   1.000
_cell.angle_alpha   90.00
_cell.angle_beta   90.00
_cell.angle_gamma   90.00
#
_symmetry.space_group_name_H-M   'P 1'
#
loop_
_entity.id
_entity.type
_entity.pdbx_description
1 polymer ?
#
loop_
_entity_poly.entity_id
_entity_poly.type
_entity_poly.pdbx_seq_one_letter_code
_entity_poly.pdbx_strand_id
1 'polypeptide(L)'
;MTFATYDPIQQRPTGPTNVGKYVVRGARRPGMPLPIYTISLNGEIVGTQVSQPSKSDCDAALKRHRALNAVHAAKQAAIKSKAAASDAKARATRAKRKAANSGTAQEAA
;
A
#
# COMPACT_ATOMS: atom_id res chain seq x y z
N MET A 1 -27.19 -17.36 -41.47
CA MET A 1 -25.89 -16.69 -41.27
C MET A 1 -26.16 -15.45 -40.45
N THR A 2 -25.85 -15.48 -39.16
CA THR A 2 -26.27 -14.43 -38.21
C THR A 2 -25.15 -13.41 -38.09
N PHE A 3 -25.36 -12.20 -38.60
CA PHE A 3 -24.41 -11.10 -38.44
C PHE A 3 -24.66 -10.46 -37.07
N ALA A 4 -23.73 -10.64 -36.14
CA ALA A 4 -23.76 -9.91 -34.89
C ALA A 4 -23.44 -8.44 -35.18
N THR A 5 -24.40 -7.55 -34.98
CA THR A 5 -24.22 -6.10 -35.09
C THR A 5 -23.24 -5.66 -34.01
N TYR A 6 -22.04 -5.22 -34.41
CA TYR A 6 -21.01 -4.72 -33.50
C TYR A 6 -21.42 -3.36 -32.95
N ASP A 7 -21.75 -3.28 -31.66
CA ASP A 7 -21.97 -2.02 -30.96
C ASP A 7 -20.65 -1.54 -30.33
N PRO A 8 -20.02 -0.46 -30.84
CA PRO A 8 -18.76 0.07 -30.30
C PRO A 8 -18.93 0.76 -28.93
N ILE A 9 -20.16 1.05 -28.50
CA ILE A 9 -20.46 1.71 -27.22
C ILE A 9 -20.73 0.67 -26.12
N GLN A 10 -21.15 -0.55 -26.48
CA GLN A 10 -21.29 -1.62 -25.50
C GLN A 10 -19.96 -1.84 -24.78
N GLN A 11 -19.97 -1.64 -23.46
CA GLN A 11 -18.87 -2.01 -22.59
C GLN A 11 -18.61 -3.51 -22.79
N ARG A 12 -17.52 -3.83 -23.51
CA ARG A 12 -17.03 -5.20 -23.58
C ARG A 12 -16.92 -5.71 -22.14
N PRO A 13 -17.33 -6.96 -21.85
CA PRO A 13 -17.09 -7.55 -20.54
C PRO A 13 -15.58 -7.60 -20.32
N THR A 14 -15.03 -6.59 -19.64
CA THR A 14 -13.65 -6.55 -19.15
C THR A 14 -13.59 -7.42 -17.91
N GLY A 15 -13.91 -8.70 -18.09
CA GLY A 15 -13.80 -9.70 -17.05
C GLY A 15 -12.34 -9.81 -16.60
N PRO A 16 -12.11 -10.27 -15.36
CA PRO A 16 -10.77 -10.61 -14.93
C PRO A 16 -10.16 -11.66 -15.87
N THR A 17 -9.01 -11.35 -16.46
CA THR A 17 -8.22 -12.29 -17.25
C THR A 17 -7.19 -12.95 -16.35
N ASN A 18 -7.12 -14.28 -16.38
CA ASN A 18 -6.07 -15.01 -15.68
C ASN A 18 -4.80 -15.05 -16.53
N VAL A 19 -3.71 -14.49 -16.01
CA VAL A 19 -2.38 -14.56 -16.60
C VAL A 19 -1.53 -15.47 -15.72
N GLY A 20 -1.54 -16.77 -16.02
CA GLY A 20 -0.94 -17.78 -15.15
C GLY A 20 -1.62 -17.80 -13.78
N LYS A 21 -0.88 -17.45 -12.72
CA LYS A 21 -1.40 -17.36 -11.34
C LYS A 21 -1.98 -15.99 -10.97
N TYR A 22 -1.87 -15.01 -11.87
CA TYR A 22 -2.29 -13.63 -11.61
C TYR A 22 -3.67 -13.37 -12.19
N VAL A 23 -4.46 -12.58 -11.48
CA VAL A 23 -5.74 -12.06 -11.94
C VAL A 23 -5.54 -10.63 -12.41
N VAL A 24 -5.81 -10.37 -13.68
CA VAL A 24 -5.64 -9.06 -14.32
C VAL A 24 -7.01 -8.48 -14.61
N ARG A 25 -7.31 -7.30 -14.07
CA ARG A 25 -8.56 -6.58 -14.33
C ARG A 25 -8.27 -5.32 -15.11
N GLY A 26 -8.79 -5.24 -16.33
CA GLY A 26 -8.77 -4.00 -17.11
C GLY A 26 -9.96 -3.13 -16.74
N ALA A 27 -9.72 -1.87 -16.40
CA ALA A 27 -10.78 -0.89 -16.21
C ALA A 27 -10.44 0.39 -16.99
N ARG A 28 -11.43 0.90 -17.73
CA ARG A 28 -11.35 2.27 -18.27
C ARG A 28 -11.81 3.23 -17.18
N ARG A 29 -10.99 4.22 -16.86
CA ARG A 29 -11.39 5.31 -15.95
C ARG A 29 -11.94 6.47 -16.76
N PRO A 30 -13.06 7.11 -16.32
CA PRO A 30 -13.53 8.34 -16.93
C PRO A 30 -12.42 9.39 -16.99
N GLY A 31 -12.27 10.05 -18.15
CA GLY A 31 -11.23 11.06 -18.37
C GLY A 31 -9.82 10.53 -18.65
N MET A 32 -9.58 9.22 -18.60
CA MET A 32 -8.31 8.61 -19.01
C MET A 32 -8.43 8.03 -20.42
N PRO A 33 -7.53 8.40 -21.36
CA PRO A 33 -7.57 7.89 -22.73
C PRO A 33 -7.21 6.40 -22.82
N LEU A 34 -6.44 5.89 -21.85
CA LEU A 34 -5.92 4.53 -21.84
C LEU A 34 -6.54 3.71 -20.69
N PRO A 35 -6.79 2.41 -20.91
CA PRO A 35 -7.22 1.52 -19.83
C PRO A 35 -6.09 1.33 -18.81
N ILE A 36 -6.46 1.06 -17.57
CA ILE A 36 -5.52 0.64 -16.53
C ILE A 36 -5.81 -0.82 -16.20
N TYR A 37 -4.76 -1.63 -16.25
CA TYR A 37 -4.76 -3.02 -15.85
C TYR A 37 -4.25 -3.15 -14.43
N THR A 38 -5.07 -3.68 -13.55
CA THR A 38 -4.72 -4.04 -12.18
C THR A 38 -4.32 -5.50 -12.12
N ILE A 39 -3.11 -5.76 -11.64
CA ILE A 39 -2.55 -7.10 -11.45
C ILE A 39 -2.75 -7.49 -10.00
N SER A 40 -3.37 -8.65 -9.77
CA SER A 40 -3.64 -9.16 -8.44
C SER A 40 -3.21 -10.61 -8.27
N LEU A 41 -2.78 -10.97 -7.07
CA LEU A 41 -2.42 -12.32 -6.67
C LEU A 41 -3.07 -12.61 -5.32
N ASN A 42 -3.86 -13.68 -5.22
CA ASN A 42 -4.57 -14.07 -3.99
C ASN A 42 -5.42 -12.94 -3.37
N GLY A 43 -6.02 -12.09 -4.21
CA GLY A 43 -6.84 -10.96 -3.79
C GLY A 43 -6.05 -9.68 -3.45
N GLU A 44 -4.72 -9.72 -3.43
CA GLU A 44 -3.87 -8.54 -3.20
C GLU A 44 -3.46 -7.91 -4.53
N ILE A 45 -3.54 -6.57 -4.63
CA ILE A 45 -3.08 -5.83 -5.81
C ILE A 45 -1.56 -5.69 -5.75
N VAL A 46 -0.86 -6.34 -6.68
CA VAL A 46 0.61 -6.34 -6.74
C VAL A 46 1.15 -5.30 -7.71
N GLY A 47 0.31 -4.70 -8.55
CA GLY A 47 0.72 -3.62 -9.44
C GLY A 47 -0.37 -3.17 -10.41
N THR A 48 -0.08 -2.08 -11.11
CA THR A 48 -0.94 -1.52 -12.15
C THR A 48 -0.11 -1.09 -13.34
N GLN A 49 -0.64 -1.23 -14.56
CA GLN A 49 -0.01 -0.73 -15.77
C GLN A 49 -1.02 -0.39 -16.87
N VAL A 50 -0.58 0.32 -17.90
CA VAL A 50 -1.45 0.87 -18.96
C VAL A 50 -1.65 -0.11 -20.13
N SER A 51 -0.66 -0.96 -20.39
CA SER A 51 -0.73 -2.02 -21.40
C SER A 51 -1.20 -3.35 -20.80
N GLN A 52 -1.77 -4.22 -21.64
CA GLN A 52 -2.14 -5.58 -21.22
C GLN A 52 -0.88 -6.31 -20.74
N PRO A 53 -0.82 -6.76 -19.46
CA PRO A 53 0.37 -7.39 -18.91
C PRO A 53 0.58 -8.80 -19.47
N SER A 54 1.83 -9.09 -19.78
CA SER A 54 2.33 -10.45 -19.95
C SER A 54 2.59 -11.13 -18.60
N LYS A 55 2.89 -12.43 -18.63
CA LYS A 55 3.30 -13.17 -17.42
C LYS A 55 4.57 -12.59 -16.79
N SER A 56 5.56 -12.21 -17.61
CA SER A 56 6.80 -11.58 -17.13
C SER A 56 6.54 -10.24 -16.46
N ASP A 57 5.60 -9.44 -16.97
CA ASP A 57 5.24 -8.16 -16.36
C ASP A 57 4.61 -8.38 -14.98
N CYS A 58 3.76 -9.40 -14.85
CA CYS A 58 3.14 -9.75 -13.57
C CYS A 58 4.19 -10.23 -12.54
N ASP A 59 5.15 -11.05 -12.96
CA ASP A 59 6.24 -11.49 -12.09
C ASP A 59 7.15 -10.32 -11.66
N ALA A 60 7.42 -9.39 -12.59
CA ALA A 60 8.16 -8.17 -12.28
C ALA A 60 7.40 -7.26 -11.31
N ALA A 61 6.08 -7.10 -11.50
CA ALA A 61 5.22 -6.34 -10.60
C ALA A 61 5.25 -6.93 -9.19
N LEU A 62 5.14 -8.25 -9.03
CA LEU A 62 5.24 -8.92 -7.74
C LEU A 62 6.60 -8.70 -7.06
N LYS A 63 7.70 -8.78 -7.82
CA LYS A 63 9.05 -8.51 -7.28
C LYS A 63 9.16 -7.08 -6.76
N ARG A 64 8.67 -6.10 -7.53
CA ARG A 64 8.65 -4.67 -7.13
C ARG A 64 7.77 -4.46 -5.89
N HIS A 65 6.59 -5.07 -5.86
CA HIS A 65 5.67 -4.99 -4.72
C HIS A 65 6.31 -5.50 -3.43
N ARG A 66 6.97 -6.66 -3.48
CA ARG A 66 7.70 -7.22 -2.33
C ARG A 66 8.84 -6.31 -1.86
N ALA A 67 9.61 -5.76 -2.80
CA ALA A 67 10.69 -4.84 -2.48
C ALA A 67 10.15 -3.56 -1.79
N LEU A 68 9.06 -3.00 -2.30
CA LEU A 68 8.40 -1.84 -1.69
C LEU A 68 7.88 -2.17 -0.28
N ASN A 69 7.24 -3.32 -0.09
CA ASN A 69 6.76 -3.74 1.23
C ASN A 69 7.90 -3.89 2.25
N ALA A 70 9.05 -4.44 1.84
CA ALA A 70 10.22 -4.51 2.70
C ALA A 70 10.73 -3.12 3.10
N VAL A 71 10.80 -2.18 2.14
CA VAL A 71 11.18 -0.78 2.41
C VAL A 71 10.18 -0.10 3.34
N HIS A 72 8.88 -0.29 3.13
CA HIS A 72 7.84 0.27 3.99
C HIS A 72 7.91 -0.29 5.40
N ALA A 73 8.10 -1.60 5.56
CA ALA A 73 8.29 -2.24 6.86
C ALA A 73 9.50 -1.67 7.61
N ALA A 74 10.64 -1.52 6.92
CA ALA A 74 11.84 -0.93 7.51
C ALA A 74 11.63 0.53 7.94
N LYS A 75 10.98 1.35 7.10
CA LYS A 75 10.62 2.73 7.46
C LYS A 75 9.70 2.80 8.67
N GLN A 76 8.68 1.94 8.73
CA GLN A 76 7.76 1.87 9.86
C GLN A 76 8.46 1.43 11.15
N ALA A 77 9.37 0.46 11.08
CA ALA A 77 10.18 0.05 12.22
C ALA A 77 11.04 1.22 12.74
N ALA A 78 11.67 1.99 11.85
CA ALA A 78 12.47 3.16 12.21
C ALA A 78 11.62 4.29 12.82
N ILE A 79 10.40 4.52 12.33
CA ILE A 79 9.47 5.50 12.91
C ILE A 79 9.07 5.05 14.33
N LYS A 80 8.70 3.78 14.49
CA LYS A 80 8.31 3.21 15.80
C LYS A 80 9.44 3.29 16.82
N SER A 81 10.68 2.98 16.43
CA SER A 81 11.83 3.06 17.34
C SER A 81 12.13 4.49 17.79
N LYS A 82 12.05 5.47 16.87
CA LYS A 82 12.19 6.89 17.20
C LYS A 82 11.09 7.38 18.14
N ALA A 83 9.84 6.99 17.88
CA ALA A 83 8.71 7.33 18.74
C ALA A 83 8.91 6.77 20.15
N ALA A 84 9.25 5.49 20.28
CA ALA A 84 9.52 4.85 21.57
C ALA A 84 10.66 5.52 22.35
N ALA A 85 11.75 5.90 21.67
CA ALA A 85 12.86 6.61 22.29
C ALA A 85 12.45 8.01 22.78
N SER A 86 11.61 8.73 22.02
CA SER A 86 11.07 10.02 22.41
C SER A 86 10.18 9.89 23.66
N ASP A 87 9.28 8.91 23.66
CA ASP A 87 8.38 8.63 24.78
C ASP A 87 9.16 8.28 26.06
N ALA A 88 10.21 7.46 25.94
CA ALA A 88 11.08 7.12 27.06
C ALA A 88 11.74 8.36 27.67
N LYS A 89 12.28 9.25 26.83
CA LYS A 89 12.86 10.53 27.27
C LYS A 89 11.83 11.43 27.94
N ALA A 90 10.62 11.55 27.37
CA ALA A 90 9.54 12.34 27.94
C ALA A 90 9.12 11.81 29.32
N ARG A 91 8.99 10.49 29.47
CA ARG A 91 8.69 9.84 30.76
C ARG A 91 9.78 10.09 31.79
N ALA A 92 11.06 9.97 31.41
CA ALA A 92 12.18 10.24 32.31
C ALA A 92 12.19 11.70 32.79
N THR A 93 11.98 12.66 31.88
CA THR A 93 11.88 14.09 32.23
C THR A 93 10.70 14.36 33.16
N ARG A 94 9.54 13.74 32.91
CA ARG A 94 8.36 13.87 33.77
C ARG A 94 8.62 13.30 35.18
N ALA A 95 9.28 12.14 35.26
CA ALA A 95 9.65 11.53 36.54
C ALA A 95 10.60 12.43 37.34
N LYS A 96 11.63 12.99 36.69
CA LYS A 96 12.58 13.94 37.31
C LYS A 96 11.86 15.19 37.84
N ARG A 97 10.97 15.79 37.04
CA ARG A 97 10.18 16.96 37.47
C ARG A 97 9.27 16.62 38.65
N LYS A 98 8.62 15.45 38.64
CA LYS A 98 7.78 15.00 39.76
C LYS A 98 8.60 14.86 41.04
N ALA A 99 9.79 14.25 40.97
CA ALA A 99 10.68 14.09 42.11
C ALA A 99 11.19 15.44 42.66
N ALA A 100 11.56 16.37 41.77
CA ALA A 100 11.99 17.71 42.16
C ALA A 100 10.87 18.45 42.92
N ASN A 101 9.65 18.46 42.36
CA ASN A 101 8.51 19.14 42.98
C ASN A 101 8.08 18.52 44.32
N SER A 102 8.23 17.20 44.51
CA SER A 102 7.94 16.57 45.81
C SER A 102 8.95 16.92 46.89
N GLY A 103 10.23 17.13 46.54
CA GLY A 103 11.26 17.54 47.49
C GLY A 103 11.02 18.96 48.00
N THR A 104 10.66 19.90 47.11
CA THR A 104 10.39 21.29 47.48
C THR A 104 9.15 21.44 48.37
N ALA A 105 8.18 20.52 48.27
CA ALA A 105 6.99 20.51 49.12
C ALA A 105 7.26 19.97 50.54
N GLN A 106 8.36 19.23 50.75
CA GLN A 106 8.73 18.68 52.05
C GLN A 106 9.61 19.63 52.89
N GLU A 107 10.33 20.56 52.26
CA GLU A 107 11.13 21.59 52.96
C GLU A 107 10.30 22.84 53.35
N ALA A 108 9.08 22.98 52.83
CA ALA A 108 8.20 24.12 53.09
C ALA A 108 7.08 23.85 54.12
N ALA A 109 7.13 22.71 54.81
CA ALA A 109 6.19 22.27 55.85
C ALA A 109 6.93 22.09 57.18
#